data_AF-A0A964BUJ9-F1
#
_entry.id   AF-A0A964BUJ9-F1
#
_cell.length_a   1.000
_cell.length_b   1.000
_cell.length_c   1.000
_cell.angle_alpha   90.00
_cell.angle_beta   90.00
_cell.angle_gamma   90.00
#
_symmetry.space_group_name_H-M   'P 1'
#
loop_
_entity.id
_entity.type
_entity.pdbx_description
1 polymer ?
#
loop_
_entity_poly.entity_id
_entity_poly.type
_entity_poly.pdbx_seq_one_letter_code
_entity_poly.pdbx_strand_id
1 'polypeptide(L)'
;MEAKVENFSRKWLSLLVNGVIGAAALAGVITMQSIGQLGPMTPVGAEGQNPLSAMSAASFKQAAQQETQQEALRLKMLKNLPSFGFDNLIADWTFLKFLQYFGDDEARNVTGYNLGQDYFDIITQRDPKWADIYLFLSTAVSFYQGKPETAVKFIERGTNALSPQIHPQAWIVWRTKGLDELLLLGDIPESIRSHEMAADWVEKTPDGEKLAPMFRATADFLRRDPDSVPVRFNAWSAVYYQTTDKLVRQRAKQALVKLGARVQKDRDGKESFSLPPRN
;
A
#
# COMPACT_ATOMS: atom_id res chain seq x y z
N MET A 1 24.70 -13.03 26.90
CA MET A 1 24.22 -12.28 25.72
C MET A 1 22.90 -12.81 25.18
N GLU A 2 22.62 -14.10 25.31
CA GLU A 2 21.38 -14.75 24.83
C GLU A 2 20.07 -14.18 25.45
N ALA A 3 20.07 -13.87 26.76
CA ALA A 3 18.88 -13.33 27.44
C ALA A 3 18.43 -11.93 26.96
N LYS A 4 19.32 -11.13 26.37
CA LYS A 4 18.96 -9.80 25.79
C LYS A 4 18.35 -9.92 24.40
N VAL A 5 18.80 -10.90 23.60
CA VAL A 5 18.27 -11.19 22.27
C VAL A 5 16.85 -11.77 22.37
N GLU A 6 16.60 -12.62 23.36
CA GLU A 6 15.30 -13.25 23.57
C GLU A 6 14.21 -12.25 24.03
N ASN A 7 14.57 -11.29 24.90
CA ASN A 7 13.65 -10.26 25.39
C ASN A 7 13.30 -9.21 24.31
N PHE A 8 14.25 -8.89 23.43
CA PHE A 8 14.02 -8.04 22.26
C PHE A 8 13.08 -8.73 21.24
N SER A 9 13.30 -10.02 20.98
CA SER A 9 12.46 -10.83 20.11
C SER A 9 11.00 -10.93 20.60
N ARG A 10 10.76 -11.03 21.92
CA ARG A 10 9.40 -11.08 22.49
C ARG A 10 8.68 -9.73 22.45
N LYS A 11 9.37 -8.61 22.76
CA LYS A 11 8.81 -7.26 22.59
C LYS A 11 8.49 -6.97 21.13
N TRP A 12 9.30 -7.44 20.19
CA TRP A 12 9.09 -7.20 18.77
C TRP A 12 8.01 -8.12 18.16
N LEU A 13 7.93 -9.38 18.59
CA LEU A 13 6.75 -10.23 18.36
C LEU A 13 5.48 -9.53 18.84
N SER A 14 5.49 -8.83 19.99
CA SER A 14 4.34 -8.04 20.42
C SER A 14 4.06 -6.83 19.51
N LEU A 15 5.04 -6.24 18.83
CA LEU A 15 4.83 -5.11 17.90
C LEU A 15 4.33 -5.57 16.52
N LEU A 16 4.73 -6.76 16.08
CA LEU A 16 4.15 -7.42 14.90
C LEU A 16 2.75 -7.99 15.18
N VAL A 17 2.54 -8.58 16.36
CA VAL A 17 1.24 -9.11 16.82
C VAL A 17 0.27 -7.98 17.12
N ASN A 18 0.74 -6.83 17.64
CA ASN A 18 -0.07 -5.62 17.85
C ASN A 18 -0.12 -4.69 16.63
N GLY A 19 0.30 -5.15 15.44
CA GLY A 19 0.02 -4.47 14.17
C GLY A 19 0.71 -3.12 13.94
N VAL A 20 1.70 -2.70 14.75
CA VAL A 20 2.29 -1.36 14.67
C VAL A 20 3.12 -1.15 13.38
N ILE A 21 3.77 -2.19 12.86
CA ILE A 21 4.60 -2.07 11.65
C ILE A 21 3.76 -2.16 10.36
N GLY A 22 2.71 -3.00 10.35
CA GLY A 22 1.71 -3.00 9.29
C GLY A 22 0.89 -1.71 9.27
N ALA A 23 0.58 -1.18 10.45
CA ALA A 23 -0.04 0.13 10.61
C ALA A 23 0.88 1.25 10.13
N ALA A 24 2.20 1.22 10.31
CA ALA A 24 3.08 2.32 9.88
C ALA A 24 3.15 2.51 8.34
N ALA A 25 3.06 1.43 7.56
CA ALA A 25 3.04 1.53 6.09
C ALA A 25 1.70 2.07 5.57
N LEU A 26 0.59 1.76 6.25
CA LEU A 26 -0.74 2.29 5.93
C LEU A 26 -1.01 3.66 6.58
N ALA A 27 -0.38 3.92 7.73
CA ALA A 27 -0.50 5.16 8.48
C ALA A 27 0.13 6.33 7.75
N GLY A 28 1.18 6.12 6.94
CA GLY A 28 1.71 7.18 6.06
C GLY A 28 0.64 7.73 5.11
N VAL A 29 -0.31 6.90 4.68
CA VAL A 29 -1.46 7.31 3.84
C VAL A 29 -2.63 7.80 4.71
N ILE A 30 -2.89 7.17 5.87
CA ILE A 30 -3.98 7.55 6.77
C ILE A 30 -3.71 8.88 7.52
N THR A 31 -2.44 9.24 7.82
CA THR A 31 -2.12 10.51 8.49
C THR A 31 -2.36 11.73 7.59
N MET A 32 -2.39 11.57 6.26
CA MET A 32 -2.82 12.64 5.35
C MET A 32 -4.35 12.84 5.35
N GLN A 33 -5.14 11.84 5.75
CA GLN A 33 -6.59 11.99 5.93
C GLN A 33 -6.97 12.61 7.29
N SER A 34 -6.03 12.71 8.24
CA SER A 34 -6.28 13.27 9.58
C SER A 34 -5.89 14.75 9.76
N ILE A 35 -5.38 15.45 8.73
CA ILE A 35 -5.27 16.91 8.76
C ILE A 35 -6.66 17.50 8.47
N GLY A 36 -7.56 17.34 9.44
CA GLY A 36 -8.86 17.97 9.50
C GLY A 36 -8.76 19.45 9.91
N GLN A 37 -8.19 20.28 9.03
CA GLN A 37 -8.29 21.75 9.14
C GLN A 37 -9.16 22.39 8.05
N LEU A 38 -10.20 21.67 7.61
CA LEU A 38 -11.38 22.29 7.02
C LEU A 38 -12.58 21.76 7.80
N GLY A 39 -13.34 22.68 8.39
CA GLY A 39 -14.42 22.38 9.34
C GLY A 39 -15.48 21.42 8.80
N PRO A 40 -16.34 20.87 9.68
CA PRO A 40 -17.37 19.93 9.27
C PRO A 40 -18.37 20.63 8.34
N MET A 41 -18.38 20.25 7.06
CA MET A 41 -19.59 20.40 6.25
C MET A 41 -20.57 19.33 6.73
N THR A 42 -21.58 19.78 7.47
CA THR A 42 -22.76 19.00 7.82
C THR A 42 -23.32 18.29 6.58
N PRO A 43 -23.52 16.96 6.60
CA PRO A 43 -24.31 16.30 5.58
C PRO A 43 -25.77 16.72 5.76
N VAL A 44 -26.29 17.50 4.82
CA VAL A 44 -27.71 17.82 4.75
C VAL A 44 -28.46 16.56 4.30
N GLY A 45 -29.20 15.97 5.23
CA GLY A 45 -30.47 15.28 4.96
C GLY A 45 -30.39 13.90 4.30
N ALA A 46 -30.48 12.86 5.12
CA ALA A 46 -31.17 11.64 4.73
C ALA A 46 -32.67 11.87 4.90
N GLU A 47 -33.41 11.94 3.78
CA GLU A 47 -34.78 11.43 3.58
C GLU A 47 -35.40 12.07 2.32
N GLY A 48 -35.71 11.25 1.33
CA GLY A 48 -36.43 11.67 0.11
C GLY A 48 -35.88 11.02 -1.15
N GLN A 49 -36.53 9.96 -1.63
CA GLN A 49 -36.34 9.42 -2.97
C GLN A 49 -36.89 10.43 -3.99
N ASN A 50 -36.06 11.39 -4.41
CA ASN A 50 -36.40 12.41 -5.38
C ASN A 50 -35.71 12.07 -6.72
N PRO A 51 -36.42 11.93 -7.86
CA PRO A 51 -35.80 11.60 -9.15
C PRO A 51 -34.66 12.54 -9.55
N LEU A 52 -34.70 13.79 -9.08
CA LEU A 52 -33.66 14.81 -9.28
C LEU A 52 -32.31 14.47 -8.62
N SER A 53 -32.30 13.77 -7.47
CA SER A 53 -31.05 13.31 -6.83
C SER A 53 -30.47 12.06 -7.49
N ALA A 54 -31.32 11.21 -8.05
CA ALA A 54 -30.87 10.08 -8.87
C ALA A 54 -30.31 10.54 -10.22
N MET A 55 -30.93 11.54 -10.85
CA MET A 55 -30.41 12.16 -12.08
C MET A 55 -29.08 12.88 -11.85
N SER A 56 -28.90 13.59 -10.73
CA SER A 56 -27.62 14.24 -10.40
C SER A 56 -26.53 13.20 -10.11
N ALA A 57 -26.86 12.12 -9.39
CA ALA A 57 -25.92 11.00 -9.14
C ALA A 57 -25.54 10.26 -10.42
N ALA A 58 -26.50 10.00 -11.33
CA ALA A 58 -26.23 9.40 -12.63
C ALA A 58 -25.35 10.30 -13.51
N SER A 59 -25.63 11.60 -13.52
CA SER A 59 -24.83 12.60 -14.25
C SER A 59 -23.41 12.68 -13.70
N PHE A 60 -23.24 12.69 -12.37
CA PHE A 60 -21.92 12.64 -11.74
C PHE A 60 -21.16 11.37 -12.11
N LYS A 61 -21.82 10.20 -12.00
CA LYS A 61 -21.20 8.91 -12.37
C LYS A 61 -20.73 8.91 -13.83
N GLN A 62 -21.55 9.42 -14.74
CA GLN A 62 -21.19 9.52 -16.15
C GLN A 62 -20.00 10.47 -16.36
N ALA A 63 -19.99 11.63 -15.68
CA ALA A 63 -18.88 12.58 -15.73
C ALA A 63 -17.57 11.96 -15.22
N ALA A 64 -17.59 11.30 -14.05
CA ALA A 64 -16.43 10.63 -13.48
C ALA A 64 -15.90 9.50 -14.38
N GLN A 65 -16.80 8.75 -15.04
CA GLN A 65 -16.42 7.74 -16.01
C GLN A 65 -15.76 8.36 -17.26
N GLN A 66 -16.32 9.44 -17.78
CA GLN A 66 -15.77 10.15 -18.93
C GLN A 66 -14.39 10.74 -18.62
N GLU A 67 -14.21 11.38 -17.47
CA GLU A 67 -12.92 11.89 -17.01
C GLU A 67 -11.89 10.75 -16.89
N THR A 68 -12.29 9.62 -16.31
CA THR A 68 -11.42 8.43 -16.21
C THR A 68 -11.00 7.91 -17.58
N GLN A 69 -11.89 7.92 -18.58
CA GLN A 69 -11.56 7.51 -19.95
C GLN A 69 -10.59 8.49 -20.64
N GLN A 70 -10.80 9.80 -20.46
CA GLN A 70 -9.90 10.82 -20.98
C GLN A 70 -8.52 10.70 -20.36
N GLU A 71 -8.47 10.47 -19.05
CA GLU A 71 -7.22 10.27 -18.32
C GLU A 71 -6.50 9.00 -18.78
N ALA A 72 -7.21 7.89 -18.99
CA ALA A 72 -6.63 6.67 -19.53
C ALA A 72 -5.99 6.90 -20.92
N LEU A 73 -6.64 7.67 -21.78
CA LEU A 73 -6.10 8.04 -23.09
C LEU A 73 -4.83 8.89 -22.95
N ARG A 74 -4.85 9.88 -22.05
CA ARG A 74 -3.69 10.73 -21.72
C ARG A 74 -2.50 9.90 -21.28
N LEU A 75 -2.69 8.97 -20.34
CA LEU A 75 -1.65 8.08 -19.83
C LEU A 75 -1.09 7.18 -20.94
N LYS A 76 -1.95 6.63 -21.81
CA LYS A 76 -1.52 5.82 -22.95
C LYS A 76 -0.62 6.60 -23.91
N MET A 77 -0.89 7.89 -24.12
CA MET A 77 -0.04 8.76 -24.92
C MET A 77 1.29 9.06 -24.20
N LEU A 78 1.25 9.47 -22.93
CA LEU A 78 2.43 9.80 -22.14
C LEU A 78 3.43 8.65 -22.00
N LYS A 79 2.92 7.42 -21.90
CA LYS A 79 3.74 6.21 -21.83
C LYS A 79 4.69 6.05 -23.02
N ASN A 80 4.28 6.50 -24.21
CA ASN A 80 5.04 6.31 -25.45
C ASN A 80 5.71 7.59 -25.96
N LEU A 81 5.49 8.73 -25.31
CA LEU A 81 6.02 10.02 -25.77
C LEU A 81 7.55 10.07 -25.59
N PRO A 82 8.35 10.49 -26.58
CA PRO A 82 9.77 10.78 -26.35
C PRO A 82 9.92 11.91 -25.33
N SER A 83 10.85 11.76 -24.38
CA SER A 83 11.09 12.75 -23.31
C SER A 83 12.04 13.87 -23.73
N PHE A 84 12.85 13.66 -24.78
CA PHE A 84 13.93 14.55 -25.20
C PHE A 84 14.88 14.95 -24.05
N GLY A 85 15.09 14.04 -23.09
CA GLY A 85 15.96 14.27 -21.92
C GLY A 85 15.24 14.78 -20.67
N PHE A 86 13.92 14.99 -20.71
CA PHE A 86 13.11 15.49 -19.59
C PHE A 86 12.29 14.39 -18.90
N ASP A 87 12.83 13.17 -18.75
CA ASP A 87 12.08 12.04 -18.17
C ASP A 87 11.61 12.33 -16.74
N ASN A 88 12.46 12.93 -15.90
CA ASN A 88 12.10 13.31 -14.53
C ASN A 88 10.93 14.30 -14.47
N LEU A 89 10.90 15.31 -15.34
CA LEU A 89 9.79 16.26 -15.40
C LEU A 89 8.46 15.58 -15.78
N ILE A 90 8.51 14.61 -16.69
CA ILE A 90 7.34 13.80 -17.06
C ILE A 90 6.90 12.95 -15.87
N ALA A 91 7.84 12.34 -15.14
CA ALA A 91 7.57 11.56 -13.95
C ALA A 91 6.90 12.42 -12.86
N ASP A 92 7.47 13.58 -12.55
CA ASP A 92 6.95 14.54 -11.55
C ASP A 92 5.52 14.98 -11.88
N TRP A 93 5.29 15.41 -13.11
CA TRP A 93 3.95 15.82 -13.56
C TRP A 93 2.95 14.66 -13.50
N THR A 94 3.39 13.47 -13.89
CA THR A 94 2.55 12.27 -13.83
C THR A 94 2.24 11.89 -12.39
N PHE A 95 3.18 12.07 -11.44
CA PHE A 95 2.95 11.85 -10.03
C PHE A 95 1.97 12.86 -9.42
N LEU A 96 2.07 14.15 -9.77
CA LEU A 96 1.07 15.14 -9.33
C LEU A 96 -0.35 14.79 -9.80
N LYS A 97 -0.47 14.30 -11.04
CA LYS A 97 -1.74 13.81 -11.58
C LYS A 97 -2.21 12.53 -10.89
N PHE A 98 -1.28 11.64 -10.53
CA PHE A 98 -1.58 10.48 -9.70
C PHE A 98 -2.16 10.89 -8.35
N LEU A 99 -1.60 11.88 -7.66
CA LEU A 99 -2.11 12.34 -6.37
C LEU A 99 -3.55 12.86 -6.48
N GLN A 100 -3.85 13.64 -7.53
CA GLN A 100 -5.20 14.12 -7.81
C GLN A 100 -6.17 12.96 -8.10
N TYR A 101 -5.77 12.05 -8.99
CA TYR A 101 -6.55 10.86 -9.34
C TYR A 101 -6.80 9.97 -8.12
N PHE A 102 -5.78 9.71 -7.32
CA PHE A 102 -5.85 8.78 -6.19
C PHE A 102 -6.63 9.38 -5.01
N GLY A 103 -6.51 10.68 -4.76
CA GLY A 103 -7.16 11.37 -3.65
C GLY A 103 -8.62 11.77 -3.89
N ASP A 104 -9.16 11.59 -5.09
CA ASP A 104 -10.58 11.86 -5.38
C ASP A 104 -11.48 10.69 -4.95
N ASP A 105 -11.73 10.59 -3.64
CA ASP A 105 -12.52 9.50 -3.07
C ASP A 105 -13.94 9.42 -3.67
N GLU A 106 -14.56 10.55 -4.03
CA GLU A 106 -15.91 10.56 -4.62
C GLU A 106 -15.91 9.90 -6.00
N ALA A 107 -14.97 10.31 -6.88
CA ALA A 107 -14.82 9.68 -8.19
C ALA A 107 -14.36 8.22 -8.09
N ARG A 108 -13.46 7.89 -7.16
CA ARG A 108 -12.91 6.54 -6.99
C ARG A 108 -13.91 5.56 -6.38
N ASN A 109 -14.86 6.02 -5.56
CA ASN A 109 -16.00 5.21 -5.14
C ASN A 109 -16.88 4.74 -6.31
N VAL A 110 -16.88 5.47 -7.42
CA VAL A 110 -17.66 5.15 -8.62
C VAL A 110 -16.85 4.38 -9.67
N THR A 111 -15.61 4.79 -9.89
CA THR A 111 -14.78 4.34 -11.02
C THR A 111 -13.68 3.36 -10.61
N GLY A 112 -13.41 3.24 -9.31
CA GLY A 112 -12.29 2.49 -8.76
C GLY A 112 -10.92 3.07 -9.14
N TYR A 113 -9.87 2.33 -8.78
CA TYR A 113 -8.48 2.77 -8.88
C TYR A 113 -7.74 2.22 -10.12
N ASN A 114 -8.46 1.86 -11.18
CA ASN A 114 -7.94 1.06 -12.31
C ASN A 114 -6.74 1.68 -13.07
N LEU A 115 -6.53 3.00 -12.98
CA LEU A 115 -5.42 3.69 -13.67
C LEU A 115 -4.13 3.76 -12.85
N GLY A 116 -4.14 3.37 -11.57
CA GLY A 116 -2.94 3.50 -10.73
C GLY A 116 -1.75 2.67 -11.25
N GLN A 117 -2.01 1.57 -11.97
CA GLN A 117 -0.93 0.79 -12.60
C GLN A 117 -0.26 1.57 -13.74
N ASP A 118 -1.02 2.34 -14.51
CA ASP A 118 -0.49 3.13 -15.62
C ASP A 118 0.34 4.29 -15.08
N TYR A 119 -0.12 4.92 -14.00
CA TYR A 119 0.67 5.91 -13.26
C TYR A 119 1.98 5.30 -12.74
N PHE A 120 1.93 4.17 -12.03
CA PHE A 120 3.13 3.53 -11.50
C PHE A 120 4.11 3.14 -12.60
N ASP A 121 3.59 2.58 -13.70
CA ASP A 121 4.39 2.19 -14.87
C ASP A 121 5.11 3.40 -15.48
N ILE A 122 4.37 4.46 -15.82
CA ILE A 122 4.94 5.65 -16.46
C ILE A 122 5.99 6.29 -15.55
N ILE A 123 5.67 6.52 -14.28
CA ILE A 123 6.56 7.22 -13.36
C ILE A 123 7.88 6.44 -13.20
N THR A 124 7.82 5.13 -12.95
CA THR A 124 9.04 4.31 -12.75
C THR A 124 9.80 4.00 -14.04
N GLN A 125 9.14 4.02 -15.20
CA GLN A 125 9.83 3.93 -16.48
C GLN A 125 10.67 5.18 -16.76
N ARG A 126 10.20 6.35 -16.31
CA ARG A 126 10.81 7.65 -16.56
C ARG A 126 11.85 8.00 -15.51
N ASP A 127 11.51 7.83 -14.24
CA ASP A 127 12.42 8.07 -13.13
C ASP A 127 12.38 6.90 -12.13
N PRO A 128 13.10 5.81 -12.42
CA PRO A 128 13.18 4.68 -11.50
C PRO A 128 13.96 5.01 -10.22
N LYS A 129 14.69 6.14 -10.15
CA LYS A 129 15.57 6.49 -9.04
C LYS A 129 14.88 7.36 -7.98
N TRP A 130 13.64 7.76 -8.19
CA TRP A 130 12.87 8.46 -7.18
C TRP A 130 12.39 7.46 -6.11
N ALA A 131 13.16 7.30 -5.03
CA ALA A 131 12.94 6.21 -4.06
C ALA A 131 11.62 6.37 -3.26
N ASP A 132 11.27 7.60 -2.88
CA ASP A 132 10.21 7.86 -1.91
C ASP A 132 8.80 7.58 -2.46
N ILE A 133 8.62 7.68 -3.78
CA ILE A 133 7.31 7.48 -4.44
C ILE A 133 6.86 6.02 -4.49
N TYR A 134 7.80 5.06 -4.38
CA TYR A 134 7.48 3.64 -4.52
C TYR A 134 6.46 3.17 -3.49
N LEU A 135 6.53 3.69 -2.26
CA LEU A 135 5.56 3.35 -1.20
C LEU A 135 4.13 3.77 -1.58
N PHE A 136 3.97 5.00 -2.10
CA PHE A 136 2.67 5.54 -2.49
C PHE A 136 2.08 4.79 -3.69
N LEU A 137 2.90 4.57 -4.71
CA LEU A 137 2.48 3.90 -5.94
C LEU A 137 2.22 2.41 -5.72
N SER A 138 3.06 1.72 -4.94
CA SER A 138 2.82 0.36 -4.47
C SER A 138 1.48 0.29 -3.77
N THR A 139 1.23 1.14 -2.76
CA THR A 139 -0.03 1.12 -2.00
C THR A 139 -1.26 1.21 -2.91
N ALA A 140 -1.23 2.12 -3.89
CA ALA A 140 -2.32 2.30 -4.84
C ALA A 140 -2.58 1.08 -5.75
N VAL A 141 -1.54 0.34 -6.11
CA VAL A 141 -1.66 -0.81 -7.03
C VAL A 141 -1.85 -2.11 -6.24
N SER A 142 -1.07 -2.34 -5.20
CA SER A 142 -1.05 -3.57 -4.42
C SER A 142 -2.30 -3.70 -3.54
N PHE A 143 -2.65 -2.67 -2.75
CA PHE A 143 -3.84 -2.67 -1.88
C PHE A 143 -5.10 -2.17 -2.59
N TYR A 144 -5.05 -0.99 -3.21
CA TYR A 144 -6.24 -0.31 -3.75
C TYR A 144 -6.70 -0.83 -5.12
N GLN A 145 -5.83 -1.48 -5.90
CA GLN A 145 -6.26 -2.27 -7.06
C GLN A 145 -6.29 -3.78 -6.78
N GLY A 146 -5.60 -4.25 -5.75
CA GLY A 146 -5.47 -5.69 -5.49
C GLY A 146 -4.57 -6.38 -6.50
N LYS A 147 -3.50 -5.70 -6.97
CA LYS A 147 -2.54 -6.21 -7.96
C LYS A 147 -1.10 -6.20 -7.41
N PRO A 148 -0.83 -6.93 -6.31
CA PRO A 148 0.49 -6.94 -5.68
C PRO A 148 1.61 -7.45 -6.59
N GLU A 149 1.36 -8.42 -7.46
CA GLU A 149 2.35 -8.95 -8.41
C GLU A 149 2.81 -7.86 -9.39
N THR A 150 1.86 -7.05 -9.87
CA THR A 150 2.15 -5.91 -10.74
C THR A 150 2.94 -4.84 -10.01
N ALA A 151 2.58 -4.55 -8.75
CA ALA A 151 3.31 -3.58 -7.93
C ALA A 151 4.76 -4.02 -7.73
N VAL A 152 5.01 -5.27 -7.31
CA VAL A 152 6.36 -5.84 -7.13
C VAL A 152 7.17 -5.73 -8.43
N LYS A 153 6.59 -6.09 -9.57
CA LYS A 153 7.25 -5.93 -10.89
C LYS A 153 7.68 -4.49 -11.19
N PHE A 154 6.89 -3.49 -10.81
CA PHE A 154 7.26 -2.09 -11.00
C PHE A 154 8.30 -1.63 -9.97
N ILE A 155 8.21 -2.10 -8.73
CA ILE A 155 9.22 -1.85 -7.68
C ILE A 155 10.61 -2.35 -8.12
N GLU A 156 10.67 -3.47 -8.85
CA GLU A 156 11.93 -4.02 -9.36
C GLU A 156 12.73 -3.05 -10.24
N ARG A 157 12.07 -2.11 -10.94
CA ARG A 157 12.78 -1.06 -11.69
C ARG A 157 13.62 -0.19 -10.77
N GLY A 158 13.08 0.14 -9.61
CA GLY A 158 13.78 0.90 -8.58
C GLY A 158 14.91 0.11 -7.99
N THR A 159 14.68 -1.15 -7.59
CA THR A 159 15.75 -1.98 -7.02
C THR A 159 16.91 -2.24 -7.99
N ASN A 160 16.65 -2.19 -9.30
CA ASN A 160 17.66 -2.33 -10.34
C ASN A 160 18.40 -1.02 -10.66
N ALA A 161 17.75 0.14 -10.49
CA ALA A 161 18.31 1.45 -10.84
C ALA A 161 18.97 2.18 -9.66
N LEU A 162 18.66 1.78 -8.44
CA LEU A 162 19.10 2.42 -7.20
C LEU A 162 20.24 1.67 -6.50
N SER A 163 20.93 2.42 -5.65
CA SER A 163 21.86 1.91 -4.65
C SER A 163 22.01 2.97 -3.54
N PRO A 164 22.57 2.62 -2.38
CA PRO A 164 22.84 3.60 -1.32
C PRO A 164 23.75 4.77 -1.75
N GLN A 165 24.58 4.56 -2.79
CA GLN A 165 25.44 5.60 -3.35
C GLN A 165 24.67 6.59 -4.25
N ILE A 166 23.56 6.14 -4.85
CA ILE A 166 22.71 6.95 -5.72
C ILE A 166 21.69 7.72 -4.89
N HIS A 167 21.05 7.07 -3.92
CA HIS A 167 20.05 7.69 -3.04
C HIS A 167 20.18 7.12 -1.62
N PRO A 168 20.41 7.95 -0.58
CA PRO A 168 20.59 7.46 0.79
C PRO A 168 19.40 6.63 1.29
N GLN A 169 18.18 6.95 0.86
CA GLN A 169 16.96 6.23 1.25
C GLN A 169 16.55 5.12 0.27
N ALA A 170 17.45 4.69 -0.62
CA ALA A 170 17.17 3.63 -1.59
C ALA A 170 16.65 2.32 -0.96
N TRP A 171 17.00 2.06 0.31
CA TRP A 171 16.51 0.92 1.09
C TRP A 171 14.98 0.88 1.24
N ILE A 172 14.29 2.02 1.12
CA ILE A 172 12.82 2.11 1.18
C ILE A 172 12.18 1.28 0.06
N VAL A 173 12.81 1.20 -1.11
CA VAL A 173 12.30 0.46 -2.26
C VAL A 173 12.30 -1.04 -1.98
N TRP A 174 13.40 -1.57 -1.43
CA TRP A 174 13.48 -2.97 -0.98
C TRP A 174 12.53 -3.27 0.17
N ARG A 175 12.43 -2.37 1.15
CA ARG A 175 11.47 -2.52 2.25
C ARG A 175 10.03 -2.62 1.71
N THR A 176 9.67 -1.75 0.77
CA THR A 176 8.34 -1.74 0.15
C THR A 176 8.07 -3.05 -0.59
N LYS A 177 9.04 -3.53 -1.39
CA LYS A 177 8.97 -4.83 -2.08
C LYS A 177 8.71 -5.98 -1.08
N GLY A 178 9.53 -6.05 -0.03
CA GLY A 178 9.45 -7.11 0.98
C GLY A 178 8.14 -7.14 1.74
N LEU A 179 7.49 -5.99 1.95
CA LEU A 179 6.17 -5.90 2.56
C LEU A 179 5.07 -6.42 1.63
N ASP A 180 5.09 -6.05 0.35
CA ASP A 180 4.12 -6.55 -0.64
C ASP A 180 4.26 -8.08 -0.80
N GLU A 181 5.50 -8.58 -0.87
CA GLU A 181 5.80 -10.01 -0.95
C GLU A 181 5.30 -10.78 0.28
N LEU A 182 5.56 -10.29 1.48
CA LEU A 182 5.10 -10.95 2.71
C LEU A 182 3.59 -10.88 2.87
N LEU A 183 3.04 -9.66 2.86
CA LEU A 183 1.69 -9.42 3.33
C LEU A 183 0.65 -9.82 2.29
N LEU A 184 0.92 -9.48 1.03
CA LEU A 184 -0.04 -9.57 -0.06
C LEU A 184 0.14 -10.88 -0.83
N LEU A 185 1.38 -11.19 -1.22
CA LEU A 185 1.69 -12.41 -1.98
C LEU A 185 1.83 -13.64 -1.06
N GLY A 186 2.36 -13.46 0.14
CA GLY A 186 2.78 -14.59 0.99
C GLY A 186 4.04 -15.27 0.45
N ASP A 187 4.85 -14.55 -0.34
CA ASP A 187 6.12 -15.03 -0.88
C ASP A 187 7.22 -14.81 0.16
N ILE A 188 7.41 -15.83 0.99
CA ILE A 188 8.34 -15.78 2.12
C ILE A 188 9.80 -15.74 1.68
N PRO A 189 10.26 -16.58 0.73
CA PRO A 189 11.64 -16.50 0.24
C PRO A 189 12.01 -15.14 -0.33
N GLU A 190 11.17 -14.55 -1.20
CA GLU A 190 11.49 -13.23 -1.76
C GLU A 190 11.38 -12.14 -0.70
N SER A 191 10.42 -12.22 0.23
CA SER A 191 10.35 -11.26 1.32
C SER A 191 11.59 -11.29 2.21
N ILE A 192 12.12 -12.47 2.55
CA ILE A 192 13.38 -12.62 3.29
C ILE A 192 14.49 -11.86 2.55
N ARG A 193 14.65 -12.15 1.25
CA ARG A 193 15.67 -11.50 0.41
C ARG A 193 15.51 -9.99 0.38
N SER A 194 14.29 -9.50 0.18
CA SER A 194 14.00 -8.06 0.14
C SER A 194 14.31 -7.37 1.47
N HIS A 195 14.03 -8.00 2.62
CA HIS A 195 14.38 -7.45 3.93
C HIS A 195 15.89 -7.47 4.20
N GLU A 196 16.62 -8.50 3.75
CA GLU A 196 18.10 -8.50 3.81
C GLU A 196 18.70 -7.37 2.99
N MET A 197 18.24 -7.19 1.75
CA MET A 197 18.70 -6.11 0.89
C MET A 197 18.40 -4.73 1.51
N ALA A 198 17.21 -4.54 2.11
CA ALA A 198 16.89 -3.33 2.83
C ALA A 198 17.83 -3.09 4.02
N ALA A 199 18.18 -4.14 4.77
CA ALA A 199 19.13 -4.06 5.88
C ALA A 199 20.53 -3.63 5.41
N ASP A 200 21.05 -4.28 4.39
CA ASP A 200 22.40 -4.03 3.88
C ASP A 200 22.51 -2.64 3.24
N TRP A 201 21.41 -2.14 2.67
CA TRP A 201 21.37 -0.80 2.09
C TRP A 201 21.27 0.28 3.17
N VAL A 202 20.44 0.08 4.21
CA VAL A 202 20.28 1.07 5.28
C VAL A 202 21.48 1.13 6.22
N GLU A 203 22.24 0.04 6.38
CA GLU A 203 23.45 -0.02 7.23
C GLU A 203 24.50 1.04 6.83
N LYS A 204 24.48 1.48 5.56
CA LYS A 204 25.38 2.51 5.02
C LYS A 204 24.86 3.95 5.21
N THR A 205 23.82 4.14 6.01
CA THR A 205 23.14 5.43 6.21
C THR A 205 23.15 5.81 7.70
N PRO A 206 22.89 7.08 8.04
CA PRO A 206 22.76 7.51 9.44
C PRO A 206 21.71 6.72 10.24
N ASP A 207 20.68 6.20 9.59
CA ASP A 207 19.63 5.39 10.23
C ASP A 207 20.00 3.91 10.38
N GLY A 208 21.15 3.49 9.88
CA GLY A 208 21.59 2.10 9.77
C GLY A 208 21.61 1.36 11.10
N GLU A 209 22.18 1.96 12.14
CA GLU A 209 22.27 1.37 13.48
C GLU A 209 20.90 1.00 14.06
N LYS A 210 19.87 1.77 13.72
CA LYS A 210 18.50 1.56 14.20
C LYS A 210 17.74 0.59 13.30
N LEU A 211 17.84 0.74 11.98
CA LEU A 211 16.95 0.07 11.03
C LEU A 211 17.50 -1.27 10.51
N ALA A 212 18.81 -1.39 10.28
CA ALA A 212 19.39 -2.62 9.74
C ALA A 212 19.11 -3.85 10.64
N PRO A 213 19.25 -3.76 11.98
CA PRO A 213 18.91 -4.89 12.86
C PRO A 213 17.44 -5.28 12.79
N MET A 214 16.53 -4.32 12.56
CA MET A 214 15.09 -4.60 12.47
C MET A 214 14.75 -5.38 11.20
N PHE A 215 15.34 -5.00 10.06
CA PHE A 215 15.11 -5.68 8.79
C PHE A 215 15.75 -7.08 8.80
N ARG A 216 16.98 -7.25 9.32
CA ARG A 216 17.60 -8.57 9.53
C ARG A 216 16.77 -9.47 10.45
N ALA A 217 16.29 -8.94 11.57
CA ALA A 217 15.43 -9.70 12.49
C ALA A 217 14.12 -10.17 11.83
N THR A 218 13.58 -9.40 10.89
CA THR A 218 12.41 -9.81 10.11
C THR A 218 12.74 -11.00 9.20
N ALA A 219 13.84 -10.92 8.46
CA ALA A 219 14.32 -12.03 7.63
C ALA A 219 14.59 -13.29 8.47
N ASP A 220 15.27 -13.16 9.61
CA ASP A 220 15.57 -14.27 10.52
C ASP A 220 14.32 -14.87 11.17
N PHE A 221 13.30 -14.06 11.44
CA PHE A 221 12.01 -14.54 11.91
C PHE A 221 11.34 -15.40 10.84
N LEU A 222 11.23 -14.88 9.61
CA LEU A 222 10.61 -15.57 8.48
C LEU A 222 11.33 -16.87 8.09
N ARG A 223 12.65 -16.96 8.30
CA ARG A 223 13.39 -18.23 8.12
C ARG A 223 13.05 -19.28 9.16
N ARG A 224 12.82 -18.87 10.40
CA ARG A 224 12.54 -19.79 11.52
C ARG A 224 11.09 -20.23 11.54
N ASP A 225 10.18 -19.32 11.23
CA ASP A 225 8.75 -19.57 11.12
C ASP A 225 8.26 -19.07 9.75
N PRO A 226 8.31 -19.91 8.72
CA PRO A 226 7.81 -19.54 7.39
C PRO A 226 6.28 -19.45 7.35
N ASP A 227 5.57 -19.93 8.39
CA ASP A 227 4.13 -19.75 8.48
C ASP A 227 3.77 -18.31 8.90
N SER A 228 3.70 -17.46 7.89
CA SER A 228 3.31 -16.06 8.02
C SER A 228 1.81 -15.83 8.25
N VAL A 229 0.97 -16.86 8.34
CA VAL A 229 -0.50 -16.69 8.44
C VAL A 229 -0.90 -15.75 9.58
N PRO A 230 -0.39 -15.83 10.82
CA PRO A 230 -0.75 -14.90 11.89
C PRO A 230 -0.30 -13.47 11.62
N VAL A 231 0.89 -13.29 11.03
CA VAL A 231 1.42 -11.95 10.69
C VAL A 231 0.54 -11.30 9.62
N ARG A 232 0.23 -12.04 8.56
CA ARG A 232 -0.65 -11.58 7.48
C ARG A 232 -2.06 -11.33 7.99
N PHE A 233 -2.57 -12.18 8.87
CA PHE A 233 -3.88 -12.01 9.49
C PHE A 233 -3.95 -10.70 10.30
N ASN A 234 -2.95 -10.42 11.14
CA ASN A 234 -2.91 -9.17 11.91
C ASN A 234 -2.80 -7.94 11.00
N ALA A 235 -1.97 -8.01 9.96
CA ALA A 235 -1.83 -6.91 9.00
C ALA A 235 -3.14 -6.63 8.26
N TRP A 236 -3.78 -7.65 7.70
CA TRP A 236 -5.06 -7.50 7.00
C TRP A 236 -6.21 -7.11 7.94
N SER A 237 -6.15 -7.53 9.21
CA SER A 237 -7.10 -7.07 10.23
C SER A 237 -6.94 -5.57 10.48
N ALA A 238 -5.71 -5.08 10.62
CA ALA A 238 -5.44 -3.65 10.75
C ALA A 238 -5.99 -2.85 9.55
N VAL A 239 -5.72 -3.31 8.32
CA VAL A 239 -6.30 -2.69 7.10
C VAL A 239 -7.82 -2.63 7.20
N TYR A 240 -8.47 -3.75 7.49
CA TYR A 240 -9.93 -3.86 7.53
C TYR A 240 -10.56 -2.89 8.54
N TYR A 241 -10.01 -2.80 9.75
CA TYR A 241 -10.57 -1.97 10.81
C TYR A 241 -10.24 -0.48 10.68
N GLN A 242 -9.12 -0.13 10.05
CA GLN A 242 -8.65 1.26 9.95
C GLN A 242 -9.13 1.97 8.68
N THR A 243 -9.36 1.25 7.58
CA THR A 243 -9.74 1.88 6.31
C THR A 243 -11.20 2.34 6.29
N THR A 244 -11.45 3.52 5.73
CA THR A 244 -12.79 4.03 5.41
C THR A 244 -13.23 3.66 3.99
N ASP A 245 -12.29 3.25 3.12
CA ASP A 245 -12.56 2.87 1.74
C ASP A 245 -13.26 1.49 1.68
N LYS A 246 -14.40 1.43 0.98
CA LYS A 246 -15.22 0.22 0.90
C LYS A 246 -14.56 -0.89 0.08
N LEU A 247 -13.84 -0.55 -0.98
CA LEU A 247 -13.14 -1.51 -1.83
C LEU A 247 -11.95 -2.12 -1.09
N VAL A 248 -11.15 -1.29 -0.42
CA VAL A 248 -10.02 -1.74 0.42
C VAL A 248 -10.52 -2.60 1.56
N ARG A 249 -11.59 -2.18 2.26
CA ARG A 249 -12.21 -2.98 3.33
C ARG A 249 -12.67 -4.36 2.82
N GLN A 250 -13.36 -4.39 1.68
CA GLN A 250 -13.82 -5.64 1.09
C GLN A 250 -12.66 -6.56 0.68
N ARG A 251 -11.56 -6.01 0.15
CA ARG A 251 -10.36 -6.80 -0.16
C ARG A 251 -9.68 -7.33 1.10
N ALA A 252 -9.55 -6.50 2.13
CA ALA A 252 -8.97 -6.94 3.39
C ALA A 252 -9.78 -8.10 4.00
N LYS A 253 -11.11 -8.03 3.94
CA LYS A 253 -11.98 -9.14 4.30
C LYS A 253 -11.71 -10.40 3.47
N GLN A 254 -11.62 -10.28 2.15
CA GLN A 254 -11.31 -11.42 1.27
C GLN A 254 -9.95 -12.05 1.61
N ALA A 255 -8.93 -11.22 1.88
CA ALA A 255 -7.62 -11.68 2.29
C ALA A 255 -7.67 -12.43 3.64
N LEU A 256 -8.37 -11.90 4.63
CA LEU A 256 -8.57 -12.57 5.92
C LEU A 256 -9.26 -13.94 5.75
N VAL A 257 -10.32 -14.00 4.95
CA VAL A 257 -11.01 -15.27 4.66
C VAL A 257 -10.09 -16.26 3.94
N LYS A 258 -9.28 -15.80 2.98
CA LYS A 258 -8.30 -16.65 2.26
C LYS A 258 -7.22 -17.21 3.20
N LEU A 259 -6.90 -16.50 4.28
CA LEU A 259 -6.00 -16.97 5.35
C LEU A 259 -6.67 -17.97 6.32
N GLY A 260 -7.95 -18.32 6.09
CA GLY A 260 -8.70 -19.25 6.93
C GLY A 260 -9.45 -18.58 8.09
N ALA A 261 -9.54 -17.25 8.12
CA ALA A 261 -10.29 -16.56 9.15
C ALA A 261 -11.79 -16.85 9.06
N ARG A 262 -12.41 -17.12 10.21
CA ARG A 262 -13.86 -17.19 10.35
C ARG A 262 -14.41 -15.79 10.58
N VAL A 263 -15.44 -15.44 9.81
CA VAL A 263 -16.18 -14.18 9.95
C VAL A 263 -17.31 -14.39 10.95
N GLN A 264 -17.35 -13.56 11.98
CA GLN A 264 -18.45 -13.49 12.94
C GLN A 264 -19.11 -12.13 12.82
N LYS A 265 -20.43 -12.08 13.01
CA LYS A 265 -21.20 -10.84 13.05
C LYS A 265 -21.84 -10.69 14.41
N ASP A 266 -21.69 -9.53 15.01
CA ASP A 266 -22.44 -9.18 16.22
C ASP A 266 -23.88 -8.74 15.88
N ARG A 267 -24.63 -8.37 16.92
CA ARG A 267 -26.03 -7.95 16.81
C ARG A 267 -26.21 -6.66 16.02
N ASP A 268 -25.18 -5.82 15.95
CA ASP A 268 -25.16 -4.55 15.23
C ASP A 268 -24.65 -4.72 13.78
N GLY A 269 -24.36 -5.96 13.38
CA GLY A 269 -23.86 -6.31 12.05
C GLY A 269 -22.37 -6.02 11.86
N LYS A 270 -21.64 -5.66 12.92
CA LYS A 270 -20.19 -5.45 12.85
C LYS A 270 -19.49 -6.80 12.74
N GLU A 271 -18.60 -6.88 11.77
CA GLU A 271 -17.84 -8.09 11.49
C GLU A 271 -16.57 -8.15 12.35
N SER A 272 -16.27 -9.33 12.88
CA SER A 272 -15.01 -9.69 13.52
C SER A 272 -14.42 -10.95 12.90
N PHE A 273 -13.10 -11.10 13.01
CA PHE A 273 -12.34 -12.18 12.37
C PHE A 273 -11.53 -12.93 13.40
N SER A 274 -11.44 -14.25 13.25
CA SER A 274 -10.63 -15.11 14.12
C SER A 274 -10.06 -16.26 13.31
N LEU A 275 -8.79 -16.59 13.53
CA LEU A 275 -8.19 -17.81 12.99
C LEU A 275 -8.62 -19.03 13.82
N PRO A 276 -8.80 -20.21 13.19
CA PRO A 276 -8.98 -21.44 13.93
C PRO A 276 -7.74 -21.77 14.78
N PRO A 277 -7.88 -22.56 15.87
CA PRO A 277 -6.73 -23.07 16.61
C PRO A 277 -5.76 -23.80 15.69
N ARG A 278 -4.45 -23.60 15.90
CA ARG A 278 -3.43 -24.42 15.23
C ARG A 278 -3.44 -25.82 15.86
N ASN A 279 -3.46 -26.85 15.01
CA ASN A 279 -3.24 -28.25 15.42
C ASN A 279 -1.74 -28.52 15.58
#